data_AF-A0A5K1E559-F1
#
_entry.id   AF-A0A5K1E559-F1
#
_cell.length_a   1.000
_cell.length_b   1.000
_cell.length_c   1.000
_cell.angle_alpha   90.00
_cell.angle_beta   90.00
_cell.angle_gamma   90.00
#
_symmetry.space_group_name_H-M   'P 1'
#
loop_
_entity.id
_entity.type
_entity.pdbx_description
1 polymer ?
#
loop_
_entity_poly.entity_id
_entity_poly.type
_entity_poly.pdbx_seq_one_letter_code
_entity_poly.pdbx_strand_id
1 'polypeptide(L)'
;ISSTSLRTRKVIVELCGIVAARGARLSAAGIVGILKKLGKDVVGAGEKQKTVVAMDGGLYEHYTYFRRCLERALSELLGDECSKMVSVEHTSDGSGVGAALLAASHSQYLELEES
;
A
#
# COMPACT_ATOMS: atom_id res chain seq x y z
N ILE A 1 15.52 -23.61 19.33
CA ILE A 1 15.74 -22.20 19.76
C ILE A 1 16.52 -22.14 21.10
N SER A 2 17.15 -23.23 21.53
CA SER A 2 17.85 -23.40 22.81
C SER A 2 19.28 -22.82 22.84
N SER A 3 19.83 -22.36 21.71
CA SER A 3 21.21 -21.88 21.60
C SER A 3 21.39 -20.38 21.83
N THR A 4 20.32 -19.60 22.06
CA THR A 4 20.41 -18.14 22.23
C THR A 4 19.80 -17.68 23.56
N SER A 5 20.44 -16.68 24.18
CA SER A 5 19.93 -16.08 25.42
C SER A 5 18.64 -15.29 25.16
N LEU A 6 17.79 -15.16 26.19
CA LEU A 6 16.58 -14.33 26.10
C LEU A 6 16.93 -12.86 25.75
N ARG A 7 18.03 -12.33 26.28
CA ARG A 7 18.51 -10.98 25.99
C ARG A 7 18.81 -10.82 24.50
N THR A 8 19.55 -11.75 23.91
CA THR A 8 19.87 -11.74 22.47
C THR A 8 18.60 -11.75 21.63
N ARG A 9 17.63 -12.62 21.95
CA ARG A 9 16.37 -12.70 21.20
C ARG A 9 15.56 -11.40 21.26
N LYS A 10 15.52 -10.72 22.42
CA LYS A 10 14.85 -9.41 22.56
C LYS A 10 15.49 -8.36 21.66
N VAL A 11 16.82 -8.26 21.65
CA VAL A 11 17.56 -7.31 20.80
C VAL A 11 17.29 -7.57 19.32
N ILE A 12 17.24 -8.83 18.89
CA ILE A 12 16.95 -9.19 17.49
C ILE A 12 15.54 -8.73 17.10
N VAL A 13 14.53 -8.99 17.93
CA VAL A 13 13.14 -8.58 17.66
C VAL A 13 13.04 -7.04 17.55
N GLU A 14 13.71 -6.32 18.45
CA GLU A 14 13.73 -4.85 18.45
C GLU A 14 14.39 -4.31 17.18
N LEU A 15 15.56 -4.84 16.80
CA LEU A 15 16.25 -4.45 15.58
C LEU A 15 15.40 -4.68 14.33
N CYS A 16 14.78 -5.86 14.20
CA CYS A 16 13.86 -6.16 13.12
C CYS A 16 12.67 -5.17 13.09
N GLY A 17 12.15 -4.80 14.26
CA GLY A 17 11.10 -3.79 14.39
C GLY A 17 11.52 -2.40 13.89
N ILE A 18 12.75 -1.97 14.22
CA ILE A 18 13.32 -0.70 13.74
C ILE A 18 13.46 -0.69 12.21
N VAL A 19 14.03 -1.76 11.65
CA VAL A 19 14.24 -1.87 10.19
C VAL A 19 12.91 -1.92 9.45
N ALA A 20 11.95 -2.71 9.93
CA ALA A 20 10.62 -2.82 9.33
C ALA A 20 9.86 -1.49 9.41
N ALA A 21 9.88 -0.82 10.56
CA ALA A 21 9.23 0.48 10.72
C ALA A 21 9.83 1.54 9.80
N ARG A 22 11.17 1.60 9.67
CA ARG A 22 11.84 2.51 8.74
C ARG A 22 11.40 2.23 7.30
N GLY A 23 11.43 0.98 6.87
CA GLY A 23 11.02 0.58 5.52
C GLY A 23 9.57 1.00 5.23
N ALA A 24 8.65 0.68 6.13
CA ALA A 24 7.24 1.01 5.99
C ALA A 24 6.98 2.52 5.88
N ARG A 25 7.65 3.32 6.71
CA ARG A 25 7.53 4.79 6.68
C ARG A 25 8.09 5.42 5.41
N LEU A 26 9.23 4.93 4.92
CA LEU A 26 9.80 5.39 3.66
C LEU A 26 8.91 5.02 2.46
N SER A 27 8.36 3.81 2.44
CA SER A 27 7.39 3.40 1.41
C SER A 27 6.13 4.28 1.44
N ALA A 28 5.59 4.57 2.63
CA ALA A 28 4.45 5.49 2.79
C ALA A 28 4.76 6.89 2.24
N ALA A 29 5.95 7.43 2.53
CA ALA A 29 6.37 8.73 1.98
C ALA A 29 6.42 8.72 0.44
N GLY A 30 6.88 7.62 -0.16
CA GLY A 30 6.84 7.43 -1.62
C GLY A 30 5.42 7.46 -2.19
N ILE A 31 4.49 6.73 -1.55
CA ILE A 31 3.07 6.71 -1.93
C ILE A 31 2.47 8.13 -1.81
N VAL A 32 2.73 8.85 -0.72
CA VAL A 32 2.27 10.25 -0.58
C VAL A 32 2.87 11.14 -1.66
N GLY A 33 4.12 10.92 -2.06
CA GLY A 33 4.73 11.62 -3.19
C GLY A 33 3.96 11.42 -4.50
N ILE A 34 3.48 10.20 -4.76
CA ILE A 34 2.64 9.90 -5.93
C ILE A 34 1.28 10.59 -5.80
N LEU A 35 0.64 10.51 -4.62
CA LEU A 35 -0.65 11.18 -4.38
C LEU A 35 -0.54 12.69 -4.59
N LYS A 36 0.53 13.32 -4.08
CA LYS A 36 0.88 14.72 -4.33
C LYS A 36 1.00 15.05 -5.80
N LYS A 37 1.72 14.20 -6.55
CA LYS A 37 1.90 14.39 -7.98
C LYS A 37 0.59 14.34 -8.75
N LEU A 38 -0.37 13.55 -8.27
CA LEU A 38 -1.72 13.41 -8.84
C LEU A 38 -2.71 14.47 -8.32
N GLY A 39 -2.31 15.36 -7.40
CA GLY A 39 -3.20 16.33 -6.76
C GLY A 39 -4.23 15.69 -5.81
N LYS A 40 -3.95 14.48 -5.32
CA LYS A 40 -4.84 13.68 -4.47
C LYS A 40 -4.49 13.75 -2.97
N ASP A 41 -3.58 14.65 -2.60
CA ASP A 41 -3.16 14.91 -1.23
C ASP A 41 -3.93 16.06 -0.57
N VAL A 42 -4.85 16.69 -1.30
CA VAL A 42 -5.71 17.79 -0.82
C VAL A 42 -7.18 17.46 -1.02
N VAL A 43 -8.04 17.94 -0.12
CA VAL A 43 -9.50 17.86 -0.29
C VAL A 43 -9.93 18.98 -1.23
N GLY A 44 -10.24 18.65 -2.48
CA GLY A 44 -10.86 19.59 -3.42
C GLY A 44 -12.26 19.99 -2.95
N ALA A 45 -12.63 21.26 -3.15
CA ALA A 45 -13.97 21.74 -2.80
C ALA A 45 -15.04 21.05 -3.67
N GLY A 46 -15.68 20.01 -3.12
CA GLY A 46 -16.81 19.31 -3.75
C GLY A 46 -16.53 17.89 -4.23
N GLU A 47 -15.27 17.42 -4.22
CA GLU A 47 -14.92 16.08 -4.73
C GLU A 47 -14.79 15.06 -3.59
N LYS A 48 -15.79 14.17 -3.47
CA LYS A 48 -15.71 12.96 -2.62
C LYS A 48 -15.00 11.82 -3.35
N GLN A 49 -13.91 12.10 -4.08
CA GLN A 49 -13.23 11.07 -4.85
C GLN A 49 -12.31 10.25 -3.94
N LYS A 50 -12.75 9.03 -3.62
CA LYS A 50 -11.91 8.05 -2.93
C LYS A 50 -10.75 7.63 -3.82
N THR A 51 -9.57 7.54 -3.24
CA THR A 51 -8.38 6.99 -3.88
C THR A 51 -8.01 5.68 -3.21
N VAL A 52 -7.86 4.63 -4.01
CA VAL A 52 -7.40 3.33 -3.55
C VAL A 52 -6.00 3.10 -4.11
N VAL A 53 -5.08 2.71 -3.23
CA VAL A 53 -3.73 2.25 -3.60
C VAL A 53 -3.76 0.73 -3.56
N ALA A 54 -3.74 0.11 -4.73
CA ALA A 54 -3.55 -1.33 -4.85
C ALA A 54 -2.12 -1.70 -4.45
N MET A 55 -1.98 -2.57 -3.45
CA MET A 55 -0.70 -3.08 -2.97
C MET A 55 -0.62 -4.60 -3.08
N ASP A 56 0.43 -5.09 -3.70
CA ASP A 56 0.80 -6.50 -3.74
C ASP A 56 2.16 -6.70 -3.04
N GLY A 57 2.46 -7.94 -2.67
CA GLY A 57 3.74 -8.37 -2.14
C GLY A 57 3.66 -8.95 -0.73
N GLY A 58 4.37 -10.06 -0.52
CA GLY A 58 4.32 -10.83 0.72
C GLY A 58 4.73 -10.05 1.99
N LEU A 59 5.50 -8.96 1.86
CA LEU A 59 5.83 -8.09 2.98
C LEU A 59 4.59 -7.33 3.49
N TYR A 60 3.76 -6.81 2.61
CA TYR A 60 2.52 -6.13 2.98
C TYR A 60 1.43 -7.13 3.39
N GLU A 61 1.36 -8.26 2.70
CA GLU A 61 0.35 -9.29 2.94
C GLU A 61 0.54 -10.02 4.27
N HIS A 62 1.75 -10.54 4.51
CA HIS A 62 2.01 -11.45 5.63
C HIS A 62 2.69 -10.79 6.84
N TYR A 63 3.41 -9.67 6.66
CA TYR A 63 4.04 -8.98 7.79
C TYR A 63 3.15 -7.85 8.34
N THR A 64 2.23 -8.23 9.23
CA THR A 64 1.22 -7.32 9.80
C THR A 64 1.80 -6.07 10.49
N TYR A 65 2.95 -6.17 11.13
CA TYR A 65 3.64 -5.01 11.73
C TYR A 65 4.07 -4.00 10.67
N PHE A 66 4.63 -4.46 9.54
CA PHE A 66 5.01 -3.59 8.43
C PHE A 66 3.78 -2.87 7.85
N ARG A 67 2.70 -3.62 7.57
CA ARG A 67 1.43 -3.06 7.09
C ARG A 67 0.90 -1.96 8.01
N ARG A 68 0.81 -2.22 9.32
CA ARG A 68 0.35 -1.22 10.30
C ARG A 68 1.25 0.01 10.36
N CYS A 69 2.58 -0.17 10.28
CA CYS A 69 3.51 0.96 10.25
C CYS A 69 3.33 1.82 8.99
N LEU A 70 3.06 1.19 7.84
CA LEU A 70 2.85 1.86 6.56
C LEU A 70 1.55 2.66 6.57
N GLU A 71 0.43 2.02 6.94
CA GLU A 71 -0.89 2.67 7.00
C GLU A 71 -0.90 3.84 7.98
N ARG A 72 -0.30 3.66 9.17
CA ARG A 72 -0.16 4.75 10.15
C ARG A 72 0.66 5.92 9.58
N ALA A 73 1.78 5.62 8.93
CA ALA A 73 2.62 6.66 8.34
C ALA A 73 1.93 7.40 7.19
N LEU A 74 1.11 6.72 6.39
CA LEU A 74 0.25 7.35 5.39
C LEU A 74 -0.74 8.31 6.03
N SER A 75 -1.46 7.88 7.07
CA SER A 75 -2.40 8.74 7.79
C SER A 75 -1.71 9.97 8.39
N GLU A 76 -0.55 9.79 9.02
CA GLU A 76 0.25 10.90 9.57
C GLU A 76 0.67 11.92 8.50
N LEU A 77 1.07 11.45 7.31
CA LEU A 77 1.58 12.32 6.24
C LEU A 77 0.48 13.01 5.43
N LEU A 78 -0.71 12.40 5.32
CA LEU A 78 -1.87 12.96 4.61
C LEU A 78 -2.73 13.86 5.49
N GLY A 79 -2.70 13.68 6.81
CA GLY A 79 -3.58 14.37 7.76
C GLY A 79 -4.98 13.76 7.83
N ASP A 80 -5.74 14.16 8.86
CA ASP A 80 -7.00 13.52 9.24
C ASP A 80 -8.09 13.58 8.16
N GLU A 81 -8.15 14.65 7.38
CA GLU A 81 -9.20 14.83 6.36
C GLU A 81 -8.89 14.03 5.09
N CYS A 82 -7.67 14.14 4.55
CA CYS A 82 -7.27 13.43 3.33
C CYS A 82 -7.12 11.92 3.56
N SER A 83 -6.65 11.50 4.74
CA SER A 83 -6.46 10.07 5.03
C SER A 83 -7.75 9.26 4.98
N LYS A 84 -8.91 9.87 5.27
CA LYS A 84 -10.23 9.19 5.17
C LYS A 84 -10.62 8.86 3.72
N MET A 85 -10.02 9.53 2.74
CA MET A 85 -10.30 9.31 1.32
C MET A 85 -9.31 8.37 0.66
N VAL A 86 -8.17 8.08 1.31
CA VAL A 86 -7.12 7.20 0.80
C VAL A 86 -7.16 5.87 1.54
N SER A 87 -7.31 4.78 0.79
CA SER A 87 -7.24 3.41 1.34
C SER A 87 -6.15 2.64 0.62
N VAL A 88 -5.49 1.73 1.33
CA VAL A 88 -4.55 0.78 0.75
C VAL A 88 -5.24 -0.57 0.78
N GLU A 89 -5.37 -1.20 -0.39
CA GLU A 89 -6.06 -2.47 -0.53
C GLU A 89 -5.10 -3.51 -1.08
N HIS A 90 -5.11 -4.71 -0.47
CA HIS A 90 -4.33 -5.82 -0.97
C HIS A 90 -4.91 -6.33 -2.28
N THR A 91 -4.06 -6.47 -3.29
CA THR A 91 -4.43 -7.09 -4.56
C THR A 91 -3.49 -8.25 -4.81
N SER A 92 -4.03 -9.47 -4.89
CA SER A 92 -3.26 -10.65 -5.24
C SER A 92 -3.14 -10.82 -6.75
N ASP A 93 -1.97 -11.26 -7.21
CA ASP A 93 -1.72 -11.68 -8.59
C ASP A 93 -1.95 -10.58 -9.65
N GLY A 94 -1.29 -9.43 -9.46
CA GLY A 94 -1.25 -8.39 -10.48
C GLY A 94 -0.63 -8.85 -11.81
N SER A 95 0.24 -9.86 -11.78
CA SER A 95 0.90 -10.41 -12.96
C SER A 95 0.01 -11.31 -13.82
N GLY A 96 -0.89 -12.08 -13.21
CA GLY A 96 -1.82 -12.97 -13.92
C GLY A 96 -3.13 -12.27 -14.22
N VAL A 97 -3.94 -12.03 -13.18
CA VAL A 97 -5.25 -11.37 -13.31
C VAL A 97 -5.11 -9.97 -13.90
N GLY A 98 -4.13 -9.18 -13.43
CA GLY A 98 -3.91 -7.83 -13.95
C GLY A 98 -3.53 -7.82 -15.43
N ALA A 99 -2.69 -8.76 -15.88
CA ALA A 99 -2.36 -8.91 -17.29
C ALA A 99 -3.57 -9.33 -18.14
N ALA A 100 -4.40 -10.25 -17.63
CA ALA A 100 -5.62 -10.65 -18.31
C ALA A 100 -6.62 -9.49 -18.46
N LEU A 101 -6.77 -8.66 -17.42
CA LEU A 101 -7.62 -7.46 -17.47
C LEU A 101 -7.09 -6.43 -18.48
N LEU A 102 -5.77 -6.24 -18.55
CA LEU A 102 -5.16 -5.38 -19.57
C LEU A 102 -5.39 -5.90 -20.99
N ALA A 103 -5.31 -7.22 -21.20
CA ALA A 103 -5.62 -7.84 -22.48
C ALA A 103 -7.09 -7.65 -22.85
N ALA A 104 -8.01 -7.84 -21.88
CA ALA A 104 -9.45 -7.64 -22.09
C ALA A 104 -9.79 -6.18 -22.45
N SER A 105 -9.18 -5.20 -21.80
CA SER A 105 -9.40 -3.77 -22.09
C SER A 105 -8.85 -3.31 -23.45
N HIS A 106 -8.06 -4.15 -24.13
CA HIS A 106 -7.53 -3.92 -25.48
C HIS A 106 -7.99 -5.02 -26.46
N SER A 107 -9.06 -5.74 -26.11
CA SER A 107 -9.61 -6.78 -26.96
C SER A 107 -10.12 -6.18 -28.27
N GLN A 108 -9.84 -6.85 -29.39
CA GLN A 108 -10.38 -6.48 -30.70
C GLN A 108 -11.91 -6.69 -30.80
N TYR A 109 -12.50 -7.34 -29.81
CA TYR A 109 -13.91 -7.70 -29.77
C TYR A 109 -14.76 -6.82 -28.85
N LEU A 110 -14.20 -5.74 -28.29
CA LEU A 110 -14.91 -4.84 -27.36
C LEU A 110 -16.19 -4.23 -27.95
N GLU A 111 -16.19 -3.91 -29.25
CA GLU A 111 -17.32 -3.24 -29.92
C GLU A 111 -18.35 -4.22 -30.50
N LEU A 112 -18.08 -5.53 -30.53
CA LEU A 112 -19.00 -6.53 -31.10
C LEU A 112 -20.14 -6.94 -30.14
N GLU A 113 -20.06 -6.60 -28.86
CA GLU A 113 -21.14 -6.80 -27.90
C GLU A 113 -22.15 -5.63 -27.87
N GLU A 114 -21.87 -4.51 -28.55
CA GLU A 114 -22.76 -3.34 -28.62
C GLU A 114 -23.64 -3.28 -29.90
N SER A 115 -23.59 -4.29 -30.78
CA SER A 115 -24.47 -4.45 -31.97
C SER A 115 -25.44 -5.61 -31.83
#